data_AF-A0A8G1U0F3-F1
#
_entry.id   AF-A0A8G1U0F3-F1
#
_cell.length_a   1.000
_cell.length_b   1.000
_cell.length_c   1.000
_cell.angle_alpha   90.00
_cell.angle_beta   90.00
_cell.angle_gamma   90.00
#
_symmetry.space_group_name_H-M   'P 1'
#
loop_
_entity.id
_entity.type
_entity.pdbx_description
1 polymer ?
#
loop_
_entity_poly.entity_id
_entity_poly.type
_entity_poly.pdbx_seq_one_letter_code
_entity_poly.pdbx_strand_id
1 'polypeptide(L)'
;MPLRPLTVLTYTPAKPGAASRLVDVGEALTAPAAQSPHGVYQTRQLIPSTRLLGWARAGARFDLSRTGSVRVWSDGRLHAAECPRDCASAGAAALEQEDIAYLEAYLLSQGRCWSDADASQGGQS
;
A
#
# COMPACT_ATOMS: atom_id res chain seq x y z
N MET A 1 -4.72 -8.16 -11.51
CA MET A 1 -4.26 -7.09 -12.42
C MET A 1 -2.75 -7.00 -12.34
N PRO A 2 -2.03 -6.66 -13.43
CA PRO A 2 -0.60 -6.45 -13.36
C PRO A 2 -0.28 -5.24 -12.47
N LEU A 3 0.75 -5.34 -11.64
CA LEU A 3 1.28 -4.20 -10.90
C LEU A 3 1.85 -3.19 -11.91
N ARG A 4 1.37 -1.95 -11.86
CA ARG A 4 1.78 -0.84 -12.73
C ARG A 4 2.28 0.33 -11.88
N PRO A 5 3.10 1.23 -12.44
CA PRO A 5 3.44 2.47 -11.75
C PRO A 5 2.17 3.21 -11.31
N LEU A 6 2.19 3.77 -10.10
CA LEU A 6 1.09 4.54 -9.53
C LEU A 6 1.55 5.96 -9.28
N THR A 7 0.67 6.94 -9.51
CA THR A 7 0.90 8.32 -9.08
C THR A 7 0.20 8.53 -7.77
N VAL A 8 0.93 9.00 -6.75
CA VAL A 8 0.38 9.35 -5.44
C VAL A 8 0.43 10.85 -5.23
N LEU A 9 -0.62 11.40 -4.62
CA LEU A 9 -0.66 12.77 -4.13
C LEU A 9 -0.42 12.73 -2.61
N THR A 10 0.60 13.44 -2.16
CA THR A 10 0.90 13.59 -0.74
C THR A 10 0.74 15.03 -0.30
N TYR A 11 0.42 15.22 0.98
CA TYR A 11 0.38 16.51 1.64
C TYR A 11 1.33 16.53 2.83
N THR A 12 2.23 17.51 2.85
CA THR A 12 3.14 17.76 3.97
C THR A 12 2.73 19.08 4.65
N PRO A 13 2.26 19.06 5.90
CA PRO A 13 1.95 20.28 6.63
C PRO A 13 3.18 21.18 6.79
N ALA A 14 3.01 22.50 6.77
CA ALA A 14 4.09 23.49 6.91
C ALA A 14 4.67 23.58 8.35
N LYS A 15 4.38 22.59 9.20
CA LYS A 15 4.89 22.52 10.57
C LYS A 15 6.23 21.77 10.56
N PRO A 16 7.27 22.28 11.26
CA PRO A 16 8.54 21.59 11.36
C PRO A 16 8.37 20.18 11.95
N GLY A 17 8.96 19.19 11.28
CA GLY A 17 8.87 17.77 11.67
C GLY A 17 7.55 17.08 11.31
N ALA A 18 6.64 17.73 10.58
CA ALA A 18 5.42 17.08 10.13
C ALA A 18 5.70 16.01 9.06
N ALA A 19 5.13 14.82 9.25
CA ALA A 19 5.20 13.75 8.26
C ALA A 19 4.26 14.04 7.08
N SER A 20 4.70 13.67 5.88
CA SER A 20 3.86 13.65 4.68
C SER A 20 2.76 12.60 4.82
N ARG A 21 1.57 12.92 4.31
CA ARG A 21 0.41 12.02 4.33
C ARG A 21 -0.06 11.73 2.92
N LEU A 22 -0.44 10.48 2.66
CA LEU A 22 -1.11 10.11 1.41
C LEU A 22 -2.52 10.74 1.38
N VAL A 23 -2.84 11.40 0.27
CA VAL A 23 -4.13 12.07 0.05
C VAL A 23 -4.94 11.33 -1.00
N ASP A 24 -4.29 10.93 -2.10
CA ASP A 24 -4.97 10.27 -3.22
C ASP A 24 -4.00 9.38 -4.01
N VAL A 25 -4.53 8.41 -4.74
CA VAL A 25 -3.79 7.47 -5.61
C VAL A 25 -4.50 7.30 -6.94
N GLY A 26 -3.78 7.46 -8.04
CA GLY A 26 -4.35 7.26 -9.38
C GLY A 26 -3.30 7.11 -10.47
N GLU A 27 -3.74 6.90 -11.70
CA GLU A 27 -2.83 6.78 -12.85
C GLU A 27 -2.19 8.13 -13.19
N ALA A 28 -2.96 9.22 -13.14
CA ALA A 28 -2.49 10.58 -13.39
C ALA A 28 -3.09 11.56 -12.37
N LEU A 29 -2.34 11.86 -11.31
CA LEU A 29 -2.69 12.91 -10.34
C LEU A 29 -1.90 14.17 -10.65
N THR A 30 -2.54 15.33 -10.43
CA THR A 30 -1.90 16.63 -10.58
C THR A 30 -1.87 17.32 -9.22
N ALA A 31 -0.70 17.80 -8.81
CA ALA A 31 -0.61 18.62 -7.60
C ALA A 31 -1.32 19.97 -7.83
N PRO A 32 -2.04 20.51 -6.83
CA PRO A 32 -2.55 21.88 -6.89
C PRO A 32 -1.45 22.87 -7.25
N ALA A 33 -1.69 23.70 -8.28
CA ALA A 33 -0.72 24.72 -8.70
C ALA A 33 -0.54 25.85 -7.68
N ALA A 34 -1.56 26.08 -6.84
CA ALA A 34 -1.52 27.09 -5.80
C ALA A 34 -0.75 26.59 -4.57
N GLN A 35 0.26 27.35 -4.15
CA GLN A 35 0.95 27.11 -2.89
C GLN A 35 -0.03 27.33 -1.73
N SER A 36 -0.15 26.34 -0.85
CA SER A 36 -0.96 26.46 0.36
C SER A 36 -0.10 26.98 1.52
N PRO A 37 -0.53 28.01 2.26
CA PRO A 37 0.22 28.49 3.43
C PRO A 37 0.28 27.45 4.56
N HIS A 38 -0.57 26.43 4.51
CA HIS A 38 -0.68 25.39 5.53
C HIS A 38 0.19 24.15 5.25
N GLY A 39 0.75 24.02 4.04
CA GLY A 39 1.51 22.86 3.64
C GLY A 39 1.69 22.75 2.13
N VAL A 40 2.41 21.72 1.70
CA VAL A 40 2.75 21.49 0.31
C VAL A 40 2.11 20.20 -0.16
N TYR A 41 1.45 20.25 -1.31
CA TYR A 41 1.01 19.08 -2.04
C TYR A 41 2.08 18.67 -3.04
N GLN A 42 2.38 17.38 -3.12
CA GLN A 42 3.37 16.84 -4.06
C GLN A 42 2.84 15.58 -4.72
N THR A 43 3.11 15.43 -6.01
CA THR A 43 2.88 14.18 -6.72
C THR A 43 4.18 13.39 -6.77
N ARG A 44 4.11 12.09 -6.49
CA ARG A 44 5.24 11.16 -6.63
C ARG A 44 4.79 9.94 -7.41
N GLN A 45 5.65 9.41 -8.26
CA GLN A 45 5.44 8.12 -8.89
C GLN A 45 6.02 7.01 -8.01
N LEU A 46 5.22 5.98 -7.73
CA LEU A 46 5.64 4.75 -7.09
C LEU A 46 5.76 3.66 -8.15
N ILE A 47 6.94 3.06 -8.26
CA ILE A 47 7.24 2.01 -9.23
C ILE A 47 7.30 0.70 -8.46
N PRO A 48 6.58 -0.36 -8.90
CA PRO A 48 6.67 -1.66 -8.25
C PRO A 48 8.08 -2.22 -8.38
N SER A 49 8.63 -2.74 -7.28
CA SER A 49 9.93 -3.40 -7.30
C SER A 49 9.90 -4.68 -8.13
N THR A 50 11.08 -5.14 -8.58
CA THR A 50 11.22 -6.42 -9.29
C THR A 50 10.73 -7.60 -8.45
N ARG A 51 10.89 -7.53 -7.13
CA ARG A 51 10.39 -8.52 -6.17
C ARG A 51 8.86 -8.59 -6.17
N LEU A 52 8.18 -7.45 -6.05
CA LEU A 52 6.71 -7.40 -6.12
C LEU A 52 6.19 -7.89 -7.46
N LEU A 53 6.85 -7.51 -8.57
CA LEU A 53 6.51 -8.00 -9.90
C LEU A 53 6.65 -9.53 -10.00
N GLY A 54 7.72 -10.09 -9.41
CA GLY A 54 7.93 -11.53 -9.31
C GLY A 54 6.80 -12.24 -8.56
N TRP A 55 6.43 -11.72 -7.39
CA TRP A 55 5.32 -12.27 -6.60
C TRP A 55 3.97 -12.18 -7.30
N ALA A 56 3.66 -11.03 -7.92
CA ALA A 56 2.42 -10.87 -8.67
C ALA A 56 2.33 -11.87 -9.84
N ARG A 57 3.45 -12.12 -10.54
CA ARG A 57 3.51 -13.13 -11.61
C ARG A 57 3.33 -14.56 -11.09
N ALA A 58 3.81 -14.84 -9.88
CA ALA A 58 3.63 -16.11 -9.19
C ALA A 58 2.22 -16.29 -8.60
N GLY A 59 1.31 -15.33 -8.79
CA GLY A 59 -0.06 -15.40 -8.27
C GLY A 59 -0.21 -15.03 -6.79
N ALA A 60 0.77 -14.31 -6.22
CA ALA A 60 0.66 -13.81 -4.86
C ALA A 60 -0.54 -12.84 -4.72
N ARG A 61 -1.19 -12.89 -3.56
CA ARG A 61 -2.25 -11.98 -3.17
C ARG A 61 -1.73 -10.96 -2.17
N PHE A 62 -2.03 -9.69 -2.41
CA PHE A 62 -1.72 -8.58 -1.52
C PHE A 62 -2.98 -8.18 -0.75
N ASP A 63 -2.83 -7.86 0.54
CA ASP A 63 -3.97 -7.54 1.41
C ASP A 63 -3.52 -6.60 2.55
N LEU A 64 -4.49 -5.93 3.18
CA LEU A 64 -4.25 -5.10 4.38
C LEU A 64 -4.77 -5.85 5.60
N SER A 65 -3.99 -5.88 6.67
CA SER A 65 -4.48 -6.32 7.97
C SER A 65 -5.56 -5.35 8.49
N ARG A 66 -6.30 -5.77 9.52
CA ARG A 66 -7.28 -4.90 10.22
C ARG A 66 -6.65 -3.62 10.79
N THR A 67 -5.34 -3.61 11.05
CA THR A 67 -4.61 -2.43 11.52
C THR A 67 -3.97 -1.63 10.39
N GLY A 68 -4.26 -1.98 9.13
CA GLY A 68 -3.72 -1.31 7.95
C GLY A 68 -2.33 -1.79 7.51
N SER A 69 -1.79 -2.87 8.09
CA SER A 69 -0.45 -3.34 7.72
C SER A 69 -0.48 -4.25 6.50
N VAL A 70 0.49 -4.08 5.60
CA VAL A 70 0.55 -4.85 4.35
C VAL A 70 0.93 -6.30 4.60
N ARG A 71 0.23 -7.21 3.91
CA ARG A 71 0.48 -8.66 3.90
C ARG A 71 0.52 -9.20 2.47
N VAL A 72 1.46 -10.11 2.23
CA VAL A 72 1.62 -10.83 0.97
C VAL A 72 1.42 -12.31 1.22
N TRP A 73 0.47 -12.90 0.50
CA TRP A 73 0.10 -14.30 0.58
C TRP A 73 0.51 -15.02 -0.70
N SER A 74 1.07 -16.22 -0.56
CA SER A 74 1.36 -17.12 -1.67
C SER A 74 0.91 -18.52 -1.29
N ASP A 75 0.12 -19.17 -2.15
CA ASP A 75 -0.40 -20.53 -1.91
C ASP A 75 -1.06 -20.70 -0.53
N GLY A 76 -1.87 -19.71 -0.12
CA GLY A 76 -2.57 -19.71 1.18
C GLY A 76 -1.68 -19.48 2.41
N ARG A 77 -0.38 -19.22 2.23
CA ARG A 77 0.58 -18.96 3.31
C ARG A 77 1.04 -17.51 3.31
N LEU A 78 1.25 -16.95 4.49
CA LEU A 78 1.81 -15.61 4.62
C LEU A 78 3.29 -15.63 4.23
N HIS A 79 3.60 -15.00 3.09
CA HIS A 79 4.93 -15.02 2.49
C HIS A 79 5.77 -13.82 2.94
N ALA A 80 5.16 -12.64 3.03
CA ALA A 80 5.81 -11.44 3.54
C ALA A 80 4.82 -10.52 4.28
N ALA A 81 5.30 -9.76 5.24
CA ALA A 81 4.49 -8.83 6.03
C ALA A 81 5.28 -7.58 6.43
N GLU A 82 4.56 -6.48 6.61
CA GLU A 82 5.05 -5.25 7.24
C GLU A 82 5.15 -5.42 8.77
N CYS A 83 4.15 -6.06 9.37
CA CYS A 83 4.03 -6.19 10.82
C CYS A 83 5.11 -7.15 11.39
N PRO A 84 5.98 -6.71 12.31
CA PRO A 84 7.02 -7.57 12.89
C PRO A 84 6.46 -8.81 13.61
N ARG A 85 5.26 -8.69 14.19
CA ARG A 85 4.55 -9.81 14.84
C ARG A 85 4.19 -10.91 13.84
N ASP A 86 3.75 -10.54 12.64
CA ASP A 86 3.41 -11.49 11.58
C ASP A 86 4.67 -12.21 11.08
N CYS A 87 5.79 -11.49 10.93
CA CYS A 87 7.09 -12.08 10.60
C CYS A 87 7.53 -13.11 11.66
N ALA A 88 7.42 -12.76 12.94
CA ALA A 88 7.82 -13.64 14.04
C ALA A 88 6.91 -14.88 14.22
N SER A 89 5.61 -14.73 13.97
CA SER A 89 4.63 -15.79 14.24
C SER A 89 4.42 -16.74 13.06
N ALA A 90 4.51 -16.24 11.82
CA ALA A 90 4.27 -17.01 10.60
C ALA A 90 5.54 -17.34 9.81
N GLY A 91 6.71 -16.86 10.26
CA GLY A 91 7.96 -16.99 9.51
C GLY A 91 7.98 -16.18 8.22
N ALA A 92 7.10 -15.18 8.10
CA ALA A 92 7.00 -14.34 6.91
C ALA A 92 8.23 -13.43 6.77
N ALA A 93 8.66 -13.19 5.54
CA ALA A 93 9.74 -12.24 5.26
C ALA A 93 9.28 -10.80 5.57
N ALA A 94 10.20 -9.96 6.05
CA ALA A 94 9.91 -8.54 6.19
C ALA A 94 9.74 -7.88 4.81
N LEU A 95 8.76 -7.00 4.70
CA LEU A 95 8.62 -6.09 3.57
C LEU A 95 9.55 -4.89 3.71
N GLU A 96 10.06 -4.41 2.58
CA GLU A 96 10.84 -3.18 2.52
C GLU A 96 9.91 -1.97 2.47
N GLN A 97 10.37 -0.80 2.93
CA GLN A 97 9.54 0.41 3.00
C GLN A 97 8.99 0.82 1.63
N GLU A 98 9.77 0.65 0.57
CA GLU A 98 9.34 0.96 -0.80
C GLU A 98 8.22 0.04 -1.27
N ASP A 99 8.32 -1.25 -0.93
CA ASP A 99 7.29 -2.25 -1.23
C ASP A 99 6.01 -1.96 -0.44
N ILE A 100 6.13 -1.59 0.84
CA ILE A 100 5.01 -1.21 1.70
C ILE A 100 4.29 -0.01 1.09
N ALA A 101 5.00 1.08 0.82
CA ALA A 101 4.40 2.30 0.27
C ALA A 101 3.69 2.05 -1.07
N TYR A 102 4.28 1.24 -1.95
CA TYR A 102 3.64 0.86 -3.21
C TYR A 102 2.37 0.01 -2.98
N LEU A 103 2.45 -1.01 -2.13
CA LEU A 103 1.32 -1.93 -1.88
C LEU A 103 0.17 -1.25 -1.15
N GLU A 104 0.44 -0.34 -0.20
CA GLU A 104 -0.58 0.48 0.43
C GLU A 104 -1.33 1.32 -0.62
N ALA A 105 -0.58 2.03 -1.47
CA ALA A 105 -1.18 2.85 -2.53
C ALA A 105 -1.98 2.00 -3.52
N TYR A 106 -1.45 0.84 -3.92
CA TYR A 106 -2.12 -0.10 -4.81
C TYR A 106 -3.44 -0.60 -4.22
N LEU A 107 -3.44 -1.05 -2.97
CA LEU A 107 -4.64 -1.58 -2.30
C LEU A 107 -5.70 -0.46 -2.14
N LEU A 108 -5.29 0.75 -1.75
CA LEU A 108 -6.19 1.90 -1.69
C LEU A 108 -6.79 2.24 -3.06
N SER A 109 -5.99 2.21 -4.14
CA SER A 109 -6.50 2.45 -5.51
C SER A 109 -7.53 1.42 -5.97
N GLN A 110 -7.51 0.20 -5.40
CA GLN A 110 -8.49 -0.85 -5.69
C GLN A 110 -9.78 -0.71 -4.86
N GLY A 111 -9.90 0.36 -4.06
CA GLY A 111 -11.01 0.54 -3.12
C GLY A 111 -10.93 -0.42 -1.93
N ARG A 112 -9.81 -1.12 -1.73
CA ARG A 112 -9.58 -1.94 -0.54
C ARG A 112 -9.24 -1.00 0.61
N CYS A 113 -10.24 -0.68 1.40
CA CYS A 113 -10.06 -0.01 2.68
C CYS A 113 -9.73 -1.06 3.76
N TRP A 114 -8.98 -0.66 4.78
CA TRP A 114 -8.77 -1.42 6.03
C TRP A 114 -10.03 -2.05 6.65
N SER A 115 -11.22 -1.53 6.36
CA SER A 115 -12.52 -2.01 6.85
C SER A 115 -13.11 -3.15 6.02
N ASP A 116 -12.56 -3.44 4.83
CA ASP A 116 -13.07 -4.46 3.90
C ASP A 116 -12.62 -5.89 4.25
N ALA A 117 -11.79 -6.04 5.28
CA ALA A 117 -11.30 -7.34 5.77
C ALA A 117 -12.40 -8.30 6.26
N ASP A 118 -13.68 -7.88 6.24
CA ASP A 118 -14.84 -8.67 6.65
C ASP A 118 -15.51 -9.45 5.49
N ALA A 119 -15.22 -9.15 4.22
CA ALA A 119 -15.96 -9.74 3.09
C ALA A 119 -15.46 -11.12 2.61
N SER A 120 -14.85 -11.94 3.48
CA SER A 120 -14.47 -13.33 3.13
C SER A 120 -14.71 -14.34 4.26
N GLN A 121 -15.75 -14.13 5.08
CA GLN A 121 -16.39 -15.18 5.87
C GLN A 121 -17.91 -15.03 5.81
N GLY A 122 -18.51 -15.39 4.68
CA GLY A 122 -19.95 -15.34 4.51
C GLY A 122 -20.39 -16.06 3.24
N GLY A 123 -20.39 -17.38 3.29
CA GLY A 123 -20.80 -18.22 2.16
C GLY A 123 -20.90 -19.69 2.55
N GLN A 124 -21.63 -19.97 3.62
CA GLN A 124 -22.29 -21.26 3.76
C GLN A 124 -23.40 -21.32 2.72
N SER A 125 -23.41 -22.38 1.92
CA SER A 125 -24.62 -23.04 1.46
C SER A 125 -24.34 -24.54 1.45
#